data_AF-A0A370C7H2-F1
#
_entry.id   AF-A0A370C7H2-F1
#
_cell.length_a   1.000
_cell.length_b   1.000
_cell.length_c   1.000
_cell.angle_alpha   90.00
_cell.angle_beta   90.00
_cell.angle_gamma   90.00
#
_symmetry.space_group_name_H-M   'P 1'
#
loop_
_entity.id
_entity.type
_entity.pdbx_description
1 polymer ?
#
loop_
_entity_poly.entity_id
_entity_poly.type
_entity_poly.pdbx_seq_one_letter_code
_entity_poly.pdbx_strand_id
1 'polypeptide(L)'
;MEVRSHTSVPVCKVLGWSSDSSIPVGSEYILMEKAHGKQLVDVWGEMNQLQQFRLVQCLVQLESQLAALEFPAYGNLYFRRLGPQESVRTVPIDDEYCVGPAYSASWFPQLGEGRHTGPWQGLMDLGIGLTSRGLAHLQQSSLAPRRPHFGTKSEHFEILTKVRETMLHLGNFTPLQKLSKTTLWHNGLHLGNICVSEEDPTAIVNIIDWQFTSIMPAFMQVQWLSFLAPPDGYEAGTVKPELPPNFEEMDADEKAFAITERDRALLSKCYEAALVKNHMPSYLAMTRG
;
A
#
# COMPACT_ATOMS: atom_id res chain seq x y z
N MET A 1 3.25 -16.73 5.41
CA MET A 1 2.24 -16.44 6.41
C MET A 1 0.95 -16.22 5.64
N GLU A 2 -0.11 -16.97 5.94
CA GLU A 2 -1.41 -16.70 5.35
C GLU A 2 -2.07 -15.53 6.09
N VAL A 3 -2.48 -14.47 5.37
CA VAL A 3 -3.14 -13.29 5.97
C VAL A 3 -4.37 -13.71 6.79
N ARG A 4 -5.15 -14.66 6.26
CA ARG A 4 -6.36 -15.19 6.90
C ARG A 4 -6.10 -15.91 8.23
N SER A 5 -4.91 -16.50 8.41
CA SER A 5 -4.60 -17.24 9.64
C SER A 5 -4.03 -16.35 10.75
N HIS A 6 -3.64 -15.11 10.43
CA HIS A 6 -3.01 -14.17 11.37
C HIS A 6 -3.83 -12.89 11.60
N THR A 7 -4.88 -12.67 10.81
CA THR A 7 -5.73 -11.48 10.88
C THR A 7 -7.19 -11.84 10.64
N SER A 8 -8.10 -10.94 11.01
CA SER A 8 -9.51 -11.02 10.64
C SER A 8 -9.79 -10.42 9.26
N VAL A 9 -8.76 -10.12 8.46
CA VAL A 9 -8.93 -9.54 7.13
C VAL A 9 -9.59 -10.56 6.23
N PRO A 10 -10.79 -10.27 5.70
CA PRO A 10 -11.48 -11.21 4.86
C PRO A 10 -10.82 -11.26 3.48
N VAL A 11 -10.33 -12.42 3.10
CA VAL A 11 -9.67 -12.66 1.81
C VAL A 11 -10.23 -13.93 1.17
N CYS A 12 -10.30 -13.96 -0.16
CA CYS A 12 -10.67 -15.16 -0.90
C CYS A 12 -9.69 -16.31 -0.62
N LYS A 13 -10.23 -17.52 -0.43
CA LYS A 13 -9.39 -18.71 -0.32
C LYS A 13 -8.73 -19.02 -1.66
N VAL A 14 -7.43 -19.29 -1.63
CA VAL A 14 -6.71 -19.82 -2.80
C VAL A 14 -7.09 -21.29 -2.99
N LEU A 15 -7.60 -21.62 -4.18
CA LEU A 15 -8.01 -22.97 -4.57
C LEU A 15 -6.90 -23.74 -5.27
N GLY A 16 -6.03 -23.02 -5.97
CA GLY A 16 -4.86 -23.58 -6.66
C GLY A 16 -4.04 -22.47 -7.28
N TRP A 17 -2.78 -22.74 -7.57
CA TRP A 17 -1.91 -21.78 -8.24
C TRP A 17 -0.76 -22.54 -8.93
N SER A 18 -0.14 -21.91 -9.91
CA SER A 18 1.11 -22.38 -10.50
C SER A 18 1.98 -21.21 -10.89
N SER A 19 3.26 -21.28 -10.53
CA SER A 19 4.32 -20.41 -11.04
C SER A 19 5.06 -21.03 -12.23
N ASP A 20 4.70 -22.24 -12.65
CA ASP A 20 5.28 -22.91 -13.81
C ASP A 20 4.42 -22.63 -15.04
N SER A 21 4.98 -21.93 -16.02
CA SER A 21 4.34 -21.62 -17.29
C SER A 21 4.42 -22.75 -18.33
N SER A 22 5.16 -23.82 -18.05
CA SER A 22 5.28 -24.99 -18.93
C SER A 22 4.07 -25.93 -18.85
N ILE A 23 3.19 -25.72 -17.87
CA ILE A 23 1.94 -26.47 -17.74
C ILE A 23 0.96 -26.12 -18.88
N PRO A 24 -0.09 -26.92 -19.12
CA PRO A 24 -1.01 -26.73 -20.25
C PRO A 24 -1.72 -25.36 -20.33
N VAL A 25 -1.85 -24.64 -19.21
CA VAL A 25 -2.39 -23.28 -19.18
C VAL A 25 -1.50 -22.28 -19.94
N GLY A 26 -0.19 -22.57 -20.06
CA GLY A 26 0.77 -21.75 -20.78
C GLY A 26 1.16 -20.45 -20.07
N SER A 27 0.68 -20.24 -18.84
CA SER A 27 0.99 -19.08 -18.02
C SER A 27 0.94 -19.41 -16.53
N GLU A 28 1.61 -18.57 -15.74
CA GLU A 28 1.44 -18.54 -14.28
C GLU A 28 -0.01 -18.16 -13.94
N TYR A 29 -0.56 -18.69 -12.86
CA TYR A 29 -1.91 -18.37 -12.41
C TYR A 29 -2.11 -18.55 -10.91
N ILE A 30 -3.14 -17.87 -10.39
CA ILE A 30 -3.75 -18.15 -9.09
C ILE A 30 -5.26 -18.27 -9.31
N LEU A 31 -5.82 -19.40 -8.88
CA LEU A 31 -7.24 -19.67 -8.81
C LEU A 31 -7.69 -19.48 -7.36
N MET A 32 -8.75 -18.72 -7.16
CA MET A 32 -9.31 -18.42 -5.84
C MET A 32 -10.83 -18.53 -5.85
N GLU A 33 -11.42 -18.64 -4.67
CA GLU A 33 -12.86 -18.51 -4.50
C GLU A 33 -13.36 -17.18 -5.07
N LYS A 34 -14.58 -17.18 -5.62
CA LYS A 34 -15.23 -15.94 -6.02
C LYS A 34 -15.48 -15.09 -4.78
N ALA A 35 -15.08 -13.82 -4.84
CA ALA A 35 -15.39 -12.87 -3.77
C ALA A 35 -16.92 -12.78 -3.60
N HIS A 36 -17.37 -12.91 -2.35
CA HIS A 36 -18.78 -12.77 -1.98
C HIS A 36 -19.06 -11.35 -1.51
N GLY A 37 -20.34 -10.97 -1.48
CA GLY A 37 -20.79 -9.61 -1.20
C GLY A 37 -20.85 -8.72 -2.45
N LYS A 38 -21.27 -7.47 -2.24
CA LYS A 38 -21.31 -6.42 -3.28
C LYS A 38 -20.06 -5.55 -3.20
N GLN A 39 -19.56 -5.10 -4.34
CA GLN A 39 -18.44 -4.15 -4.33
C GLN A 39 -18.91 -2.84 -3.69
N LEU A 40 -18.04 -2.25 -2.86
CA LEU A 40 -18.38 -1.04 -2.13
C LEU A 40 -18.69 0.12 -3.08
N VAL A 41 -18.07 0.16 -4.25
CA VAL A 41 -18.36 1.17 -5.29
C VAL A 41 -19.83 1.21 -5.70
N ASP A 42 -20.53 0.08 -5.67
CA ASP A 42 -21.93 -0.02 -6.10
C ASP A 42 -22.90 0.52 -5.04
N VAL A 43 -22.51 0.52 -3.76
CA VAL A 43 -23.40 0.87 -2.64
C VAL A 43 -22.95 2.12 -1.87
N TRP A 44 -21.71 2.57 -2.04
CA TRP A 44 -21.12 3.68 -1.28
C TRP A 44 -21.94 4.98 -1.35
N GLY A 45 -22.45 5.30 -2.55
CA GLY A 45 -23.27 6.49 -2.78
C GLY A 45 -24.68 6.41 -2.16
N GLU A 46 -25.15 5.20 -1.85
CA GLU A 46 -26.45 4.97 -1.21
C GLU A 46 -26.33 4.94 0.33
N MET A 47 -25.12 4.74 0.85
CA MET A 47 -24.87 4.72 2.29
C MET A 47 -25.03 6.11 2.90
N ASN A 48 -25.70 6.17 4.05
CA ASN A 48 -25.69 7.39 4.84
C ASN A 48 -24.34 7.59 5.56
N GLN A 49 -24.09 8.80 6.03
CA GLN A 49 -22.81 9.18 6.65
C GLN A 49 -22.44 8.32 7.86
N LEU A 50 -23.43 7.90 8.68
CA LEU A 50 -23.18 7.03 9.82
C LEU A 50 -22.71 5.64 9.40
N GLN A 51 -23.30 5.08 8.33
CA GLN A 51 -22.87 3.81 7.76
C GLN A 51 -21.45 3.92 7.20
N GLN A 52 -21.13 5.00 6.49
CA GLN A 52 -19.79 5.25 5.95
C GLN A 52 -18.76 5.36 7.10
N PHE A 53 -19.07 6.05 8.20
CA PHE A 53 -18.18 6.11 9.37
C PHE A 53 -17.92 4.72 9.98
N ARG A 54 -18.95 3.87 10.12
CA ARG A 54 -18.78 2.52 10.63
C ARG A 54 -17.90 1.67 9.73
N LEU A 55 -18.10 1.77 8.41
CA LEU A 55 -17.26 1.07 7.44
C LEU A 55 -15.81 1.54 7.52
N VAL A 56 -15.56 2.86 7.57
CA VAL A 56 -14.21 3.43 7.71
C VAL A 56 -13.53 2.93 8.98
N GLN A 57 -14.26 2.85 10.10
CA GLN A 57 -13.73 2.29 11.34
C GLN A 57 -13.37 0.80 11.20
N CYS A 58 -14.21 0.00 10.55
CA CYS A 58 -13.94 -1.41 10.26
C CYS A 58 -12.70 -1.56 9.36
N LEU A 59 -12.62 -0.76 8.29
CA LEU A 59 -11.50 -0.75 7.36
C LEU A 59 -10.16 -0.49 8.07
N VAL A 60 -10.13 0.55 8.91
CA VAL A 60 -8.91 0.89 9.67
C VAL A 60 -8.52 -0.21 10.66
N GLN A 61 -9.48 -0.91 11.26
CA GLN A 61 -9.17 -2.07 12.11
C GLN A 61 -8.49 -3.18 11.30
N LEU A 62 -8.94 -3.44 10.07
CA LEU A 62 -8.34 -4.43 9.17
C LEU A 62 -6.93 -4.00 8.73
N GLU A 63 -6.76 -2.75 8.30
CA GLU A 63 -5.45 -2.19 7.93
C GLU A 63 -4.47 -2.21 9.12
N SER A 64 -4.94 -1.90 10.32
CA SER A 64 -4.12 -1.92 11.54
C SER A 64 -3.65 -3.33 11.88
N GLN A 65 -4.46 -4.35 11.64
CA GLN A 65 -4.06 -5.75 11.83
C GLN A 65 -2.96 -6.15 10.84
N LEU A 66 -3.06 -5.76 9.57
CA LEU A 66 -2.00 -6.00 8.58
C LEU A 66 -0.70 -5.28 8.96
N ALA A 67 -0.81 -4.02 9.38
CA ALA A 67 0.34 -3.20 9.74
C ALA A 67 1.05 -3.67 11.02
N ALA A 68 0.33 -4.38 11.90
CA ALA A 68 0.87 -4.95 13.14
C ALA A 68 1.65 -6.26 12.93
N LEU A 69 1.59 -6.86 11.73
CA LEU A 69 2.35 -8.08 11.42
C LEU A 69 3.85 -7.76 11.35
N GLU A 70 4.66 -8.55 12.04
CA GLU A 70 6.11 -8.39 12.06
C GLU A 70 6.78 -9.30 11.03
N PHE A 71 7.74 -8.74 10.29
CA PHE A 71 8.50 -9.47 9.27
C PHE A 71 10.01 -9.27 9.47
N PRO A 72 10.83 -10.25 9.08
CA PRO A 72 12.27 -10.20 9.30
C PRO A 72 13.01 -9.37 8.24
N ALA A 73 12.33 -8.95 7.17
CA ALA A 73 12.91 -8.17 6.06
C ALA A 73 11.80 -7.51 5.22
N TYR A 74 12.17 -6.53 4.40
CA TYR A 74 11.35 -6.01 3.30
C TYR A 74 11.47 -6.89 2.06
N GLY A 75 10.38 -7.01 1.31
CA GLY A 75 10.29 -7.90 0.15
C GLY A 75 8.86 -8.36 -0.14
N ASN A 76 8.72 -9.47 -0.85
CA ASN A 76 7.43 -10.16 -1.01
C ASN A 76 7.44 -11.50 -0.26
N LEU A 77 6.26 -12.03 0.02
CA LEU A 77 6.08 -13.34 0.66
C LEU A 77 6.20 -14.47 -0.37
N TYR A 78 6.96 -15.51 -0.01
CA TYR A 78 7.13 -16.72 -0.81
C TYR A 78 6.93 -17.96 0.05
N PHE A 79 6.52 -19.05 -0.57
CA PHE A 79 6.60 -20.38 0.03
C PHE A 79 8.05 -20.84 0.07
N ARG A 80 8.51 -21.32 1.21
CA ARG A 80 9.89 -21.73 1.43
C ARG A 80 10.29 -22.93 0.59
N ARG A 81 9.39 -23.90 0.43
CA ARG A 81 9.61 -25.14 -0.34
C ARG A 81 9.58 -24.93 -1.85
N LEU A 82 8.98 -23.83 -2.30
CA LEU A 82 8.78 -23.48 -3.70
C LEU A 82 9.46 -22.13 -4.00
N GLY A 83 10.37 -21.69 -3.13
CA GLY A 83 10.98 -20.38 -3.18
C GLY A 83 11.69 -20.14 -4.50
N PRO A 84 12.02 -18.88 -4.81
CA PRO A 84 12.77 -18.57 -6.02
C PRO A 84 14.05 -19.43 -6.06
N GLN A 85 14.46 -19.88 -7.25
CA GLN A 85 15.53 -20.88 -7.46
C GLN A 85 16.77 -20.63 -6.58
N GLU A 86 17.55 -21.68 -6.27
CA GLU A 86 18.66 -21.71 -5.29
C GLU A 86 19.62 -20.49 -5.28
N SER A 87 19.70 -19.74 -6.38
CA SER A 87 20.48 -18.50 -6.49
C SER A 87 19.84 -17.24 -5.85
N VAL A 88 18.60 -17.30 -5.36
CA VAL A 88 17.85 -16.13 -4.88
C VAL A 88 17.85 -16.05 -3.36
N ARG A 89 18.24 -14.89 -2.83
CA ARG A 89 18.27 -14.62 -1.38
C ARG A 89 16.85 -14.64 -0.81
N THR A 90 16.67 -15.31 0.32
CA THR A 90 15.42 -15.31 1.09
C THR A 90 15.72 -15.20 2.58
N VAL A 91 14.77 -14.68 3.36
CA VAL A 91 14.85 -14.59 4.82
C VAL A 91 13.71 -15.40 5.44
N PRO A 92 14.00 -16.40 6.30
CA PRO A 92 12.99 -17.24 6.96
C PRO A 92 11.94 -16.41 7.73
N ILE A 93 10.66 -16.73 7.59
CA ILE A 93 9.63 -16.32 8.57
C ILE A 93 9.34 -17.51 9.49
N ASP A 94 8.99 -18.64 8.90
CA ASP A 94 8.62 -19.90 9.56
C ASP A 94 8.92 -21.10 8.63
N ASP A 95 8.58 -22.32 9.02
CA ASP A 95 8.87 -23.53 8.23
C ASP A 95 8.21 -23.56 6.83
N GLU A 96 7.17 -22.78 6.62
CA GLU A 96 6.38 -22.73 5.39
C GLU A 96 6.73 -21.52 4.51
N TYR A 97 7.14 -20.40 5.12
CA TYR A 97 7.24 -19.11 4.43
C TYR A 97 8.55 -18.35 4.66
N CYS A 98 8.90 -17.55 3.67
CA CYS A 98 10.04 -16.63 3.71
C CYS A 98 9.73 -15.30 3.04
N VAL A 99 10.51 -14.27 3.38
CA VAL A 99 10.56 -13.02 2.63
C VAL A 99 11.63 -13.17 1.53
N GLY A 100 11.23 -12.95 0.29
CA GLY A 100 12.13 -13.00 -0.86
C GLY A 100 12.19 -11.67 -1.58
N PRO A 101 12.70 -11.64 -2.82
CA PRO A 101 12.78 -10.43 -3.61
C PRO A 101 11.43 -9.74 -3.75
N ALA A 102 11.45 -8.42 -3.69
CA ALA A 102 10.32 -7.61 -4.03
C ALA A 102 10.00 -7.67 -5.53
N TYR A 103 8.73 -7.53 -5.86
CA TYR A 103 8.25 -7.34 -7.22
C TYR A 103 7.40 -6.07 -7.32
N SER A 104 7.54 -5.36 -8.43
CA SER A 104 6.61 -4.31 -8.85
C SER A 104 6.48 -4.35 -10.37
N ALA A 105 5.27 -4.19 -10.88
CA ALA A 105 5.01 -4.11 -12.32
C ALA A 105 5.82 -2.97 -12.98
N SER A 106 6.06 -1.87 -12.24
CA SER A 106 6.89 -0.74 -12.70
C SER A 106 8.35 -1.10 -12.96
N TRP A 107 8.82 -2.26 -12.51
CA TRP A 107 10.21 -2.71 -12.68
C TRP A 107 10.40 -3.58 -13.91
N PHE A 108 9.36 -3.77 -14.73
CA PHE A 108 9.45 -4.56 -15.96
C PHE A 108 10.01 -3.71 -17.12
N PRO A 109 10.93 -4.25 -17.95
CA PRO A 109 11.60 -5.54 -17.79
C PRO A 109 12.59 -5.52 -16.62
N GLN A 110 12.68 -6.64 -15.88
CA GLN A 110 13.66 -6.76 -14.80
C GLN A 110 15.08 -6.79 -15.38
N LEU A 111 15.83 -5.72 -15.13
CA LEU A 111 17.22 -5.57 -15.56
C LEU A 111 18.17 -5.93 -14.38
N GLY A 112 19.29 -6.59 -14.69
CA GLY A 112 20.30 -6.96 -13.67
C GLY A 112 20.00 -8.23 -12.86
N GLU A 113 19.37 -9.25 -13.46
CA GLU A 113 19.17 -10.60 -12.89
C GLU A 113 18.49 -10.65 -11.50
N GLY A 114 17.69 -9.64 -11.12
CA GLY A 114 17.07 -9.59 -9.79
C GLY A 114 18.07 -9.40 -8.64
N ARG A 115 19.32 -8.99 -8.90
CA ARG A 115 20.35 -8.81 -7.85
C ARG A 115 20.06 -7.68 -6.87
N HIS A 116 19.16 -6.77 -7.25
CA HIS A 116 18.83 -5.57 -6.49
C HIS A 116 17.37 -5.51 -6.05
N THR A 117 16.67 -6.64 -6.08
CA THR A 117 15.25 -6.71 -5.71
C THR A 117 15.04 -7.16 -4.26
N GLY A 118 16.09 -7.30 -3.46
CA GLY A 118 15.99 -7.73 -2.07
C GLY A 118 16.03 -9.25 -1.91
N PRO A 119 15.58 -9.81 -0.76
CA PRO A 119 15.00 -9.11 0.39
C PRO A 119 16.02 -8.19 1.08
N TRP A 120 15.53 -7.21 1.84
CA TRP A 120 16.35 -6.20 2.52
C TRP A 120 16.08 -6.21 4.02
N GLN A 121 17.11 -6.36 4.86
CA GLN A 121 16.93 -6.51 6.31
C GLN A 121 16.83 -5.18 7.06
N GLY A 122 17.13 -4.07 6.40
CA GLY A 122 17.03 -2.74 7.01
C GLY A 122 16.96 -1.62 5.99
N LEU A 123 16.66 -0.42 6.47
CA LEU A 123 16.42 0.76 5.62
C LEU A 123 17.63 1.09 4.74
N MET A 124 18.85 0.90 5.26
CA MET A 124 20.08 1.08 4.50
C MET A 124 20.14 0.14 3.29
N ASP A 125 19.91 -1.15 3.51
CA ASP A 125 19.94 -2.18 2.46
C ASP A 125 18.88 -1.92 1.41
N LEU A 126 17.67 -1.52 1.83
CA LEU A 126 16.58 -1.13 0.94
C LEU A 126 16.99 0.05 0.06
N GLY A 127 17.53 1.12 0.66
CA GLY A 127 18.00 2.30 -0.07
C GLY A 127 19.10 1.99 -1.08
N ILE A 128 20.12 1.23 -0.65
CA ILE A 128 21.21 0.78 -1.53
C ILE A 128 20.67 -0.10 -2.65
N GLY A 129 19.74 -1.02 -2.34
CA GLY A 129 19.11 -1.90 -3.33
C GLY A 129 18.35 -1.13 -4.40
N LEU A 130 17.44 -0.24 -3.99
CA LEU A 130 16.62 0.55 -4.92
C LEU A 130 17.47 1.50 -5.79
N THR A 131 18.48 2.16 -5.20
CA THR A 131 19.40 3.03 -5.95
C THR A 131 20.28 2.24 -6.91
N SER A 132 20.82 1.09 -6.47
CA SER A 132 21.63 0.21 -7.33
C SER A 132 20.81 -0.35 -8.49
N ARG A 133 19.54 -0.69 -8.25
CA ARG A 133 18.60 -1.07 -9.33
C ARG A 133 18.43 0.07 -10.33
N GLY A 134 18.20 1.29 -9.84
CA GLY A 134 18.07 2.47 -10.70
C GLY A 134 19.31 2.69 -11.57
N LEU A 135 20.51 2.57 -10.99
CA LEU A 135 21.78 2.69 -11.71
C LEU A 135 21.96 1.59 -12.76
N ALA A 136 21.67 0.33 -12.41
CA ALA A 136 21.70 -0.79 -13.36
C ALA A 136 20.71 -0.59 -14.52
N HIS A 137 19.51 -0.09 -14.20
CA HIS A 137 18.52 0.25 -15.22
C HIS A 137 19.04 1.37 -16.14
N LEU A 138 19.63 2.44 -15.63
CA LEU A 138 20.20 3.51 -16.46
C LEU A 138 21.30 3.03 -17.41
N GLN A 139 22.15 2.10 -16.95
CA GLN A 139 23.24 1.54 -17.74
C GLN A 139 22.73 0.65 -18.89
N GLN A 140 21.67 -0.13 -18.63
CA GLN A 140 21.14 -1.12 -19.57
C GLN A 140 19.98 -0.59 -20.43
N SER A 141 19.33 0.48 -19.99
CA SER A 141 18.15 1.04 -20.65
C SER A 141 18.53 1.84 -21.89
N SER A 142 17.89 1.51 -23.01
CA SER A 142 17.91 2.31 -24.24
C SER A 142 16.90 3.48 -24.22
N LEU A 143 16.12 3.62 -23.15
CA LEU A 143 15.03 4.60 -23.08
C LEU A 143 15.59 6.03 -23.09
N ALA A 144 15.12 6.81 -24.06
CA ALA A 144 15.31 8.26 -24.09
C ALA A 144 14.33 8.94 -23.12
N PRO A 145 14.64 10.14 -22.61
CA PRO A 145 13.71 10.92 -21.80
C PRO A 145 12.38 11.09 -22.53
N ARG A 146 11.27 10.71 -21.88
CA ARG A 146 9.93 10.78 -22.52
C ARG A 146 9.50 12.22 -22.82
N ARG A 147 9.99 13.21 -22.04
CA ARG A 147 9.77 14.66 -22.22
C ARG A 147 10.96 15.46 -21.62
N PRO A 148 11.16 16.74 -21.98
CA PRO A 148 12.30 17.55 -21.54
C PRO A 148 12.43 17.72 -20.02
N HIS A 149 11.32 17.71 -19.27
CA HIS A 149 11.31 17.88 -17.81
C HIS A 149 11.72 16.61 -17.04
N PHE A 150 11.93 15.49 -17.72
CA PHE A 150 12.37 14.26 -17.05
C PHE A 150 13.88 14.22 -16.79
N GLY A 151 14.66 15.19 -17.24
CA GLY A 151 16.12 15.21 -17.05
C GLY A 151 16.87 14.23 -17.95
N THR A 152 18.19 14.34 -17.93
CA THR A 152 19.13 13.52 -18.69
C THR A 152 19.55 12.27 -17.90
N LYS A 153 20.09 11.27 -18.61
CA LYS A 153 20.67 10.08 -17.97
C LYS A 153 21.81 10.43 -17.00
N SER A 154 22.60 11.47 -17.30
CA SER A 154 23.69 11.94 -16.43
C SER A 154 23.14 12.51 -15.12
N GLU A 155 22.10 13.35 -15.19
CA GLU A 155 21.46 13.92 -14.00
C GLU A 155 20.84 12.81 -13.14
N HIS A 156 20.19 11.83 -13.75
CA HIS A 156 19.65 10.67 -12.99
C HIS A 156 20.76 9.87 -12.33
N PHE A 157 21.87 9.63 -13.02
CA PHE A 157 23.02 8.91 -12.47
C PHE A 157 23.62 9.66 -11.27
N GLU A 158 23.81 10.98 -11.38
CA GLU A 158 24.31 11.82 -10.29
C GLU A 158 23.36 11.81 -9.08
N ILE A 159 22.04 11.96 -9.31
CA ILE A 159 21.04 11.93 -8.24
C ILE A 159 21.05 10.58 -7.53
N LEU A 160 20.99 9.48 -8.28
CA LEU A 160 20.99 8.13 -7.68
C LEU A 160 22.28 7.84 -6.90
N THR A 161 23.42 8.32 -7.38
CA THR A 161 24.70 8.19 -6.68
C THR A 161 24.69 8.97 -5.37
N LYS A 162 24.25 10.24 -5.39
CA LYS A 162 24.11 11.07 -4.18
C LYS A 162 23.12 10.49 -3.17
N VAL A 163 21.98 9.97 -3.64
CA VAL A 163 21.00 9.29 -2.78
C VAL A 163 21.62 8.05 -2.15
N ARG A 164 22.36 7.25 -2.91
CA ARG A 164 23.05 6.05 -2.39
C ARG A 164 24.05 6.42 -1.29
N GLU A 165 24.88 7.45 -1.50
CA GLU A 165 25.82 7.95 -0.49
C GLU A 165 25.10 8.47 0.75
N THR A 166 23.97 9.15 0.57
CA THR A 166 23.14 9.66 1.68
C THR A 166 22.53 8.51 2.48
N MET A 167 22.05 7.45 1.83
CA MET A 167 21.46 6.28 2.50
C MET A 167 22.45 5.52 3.38
N LEU A 168 23.75 5.54 3.06
CA LEU A 168 24.79 4.98 3.93
C LEU A 168 24.87 5.69 5.30
N HIS A 169 24.53 6.97 5.33
CA HIS A 169 24.52 7.78 6.56
C HIS A 169 23.15 7.75 7.24
N LEU A 170 22.06 7.84 6.47
CA LEU A 170 20.69 7.87 7.00
C LEU A 170 20.18 6.52 7.49
N GLY A 171 20.72 5.40 6.98
CA GLY A 171 20.27 4.06 7.36
C GLY A 171 20.40 3.77 8.87
N ASN A 172 21.33 4.45 9.55
CA ASN A 172 21.55 4.35 10.99
C ASN A 172 20.94 5.52 11.79
N PHE A 173 20.22 6.43 11.14
CA PHE A 173 19.61 7.57 11.81
C PHE A 173 18.36 7.12 12.59
N THR A 174 18.46 7.12 13.93
CA THR A 174 17.45 6.57 14.83
C THR A 174 16.01 7.04 14.58
N PRO A 175 15.73 8.34 14.30
CA PRO A 175 14.37 8.76 13.98
C PRO A 175 13.78 8.08 12.73
N LEU A 176 14.59 7.87 11.68
CA LEU A 176 14.14 7.15 10.49
C LEU A 176 13.98 5.65 10.75
N GLN A 177 14.85 5.06 11.57
CA GLN A 177 14.72 3.66 11.94
C GLN A 177 13.38 3.36 12.62
N LYS A 178 12.90 4.27 13.48
CA LYS A 178 11.57 4.16 14.13
C LYS A 178 10.40 4.13 13.13
N LEU A 179 10.54 4.81 12.00
CA LEU A 179 9.55 4.85 10.92
C LEU A 179 9.76 3.74 9.88
N SER A 180 10.88 3.02 9.96
CA SER A 180 11.26 1.97 9.01
C SER A 180 10.75 0.58 9.39
N LYS A 181 9.81 0.44 10.33
CA LYS A 181 9.28 -0.88 10.64
C LYS A 181 8.72 -1.55 9.38
N THR A 182 8.90 -2.87 9.27
CA THR A 182 8.27 -3.66 8.22
C THR A 182 6.76 -3.54 8.35
N THR A 183 6.09 -3.18 7.27
CA THR A 183 4.64 -3.03 7.25
C THR A 183 4.12 -3.77 6.02
N LEU A 184 3.07 -4.56 6.23
CA LEU A 184 2.25 -5.07 5.14
C LEU A 184 1.06 -4.12 4.99
N TRP A 185 0.93 -3.51 3.82
CA TRP A 185 -0.13 -2.54 3.53
C TRP A 185 -0.74 -2.80 2.16
N HIS A 186 -2.08 -2.72 2.06
CA HIS A 186 -2.78 -2.95 0.80
C HIS A 186 -2.77 -1.67 -0.06
N ASN A 187 -1.76 -1.51 -0.92
CA ASN A 187 -1.56 -0.27 -1.70
C ASN A 187 -2.64 -0.01 -2.77
N GLY A 188 -3.43 -1.04 -3.13
CA GLY A 188 -4.50 -0.95 -4.14
C GLY A 188 -5.91 -0.78 -3.56
N LEU A 189 -6.06 -0.32 -2.33
CA LEU A 189 -7.36 -0.31 -1.68
C LEU A 189 -8.23 0.86 -2.16
N HIS A 190 -9.26 0.54 -2.95
CA HIS A 190 -10.27 1.49 -3.41
C HIS A 190 -11.66 0.84 -3.35
N LEU A 191 -12.72 1.62 -3.61
CA LEU A 191 -14.11 1.16 -3.48
C LEU A 191 -14.44 -0.12 -4.28
N GLY A 192 -13.73 -0.40 -5.37
CA GLY A 192 -13.95 -1.61 -6.19
C GLY A 192 -13.27 -2.86 -5.63
N ASN A 193 -12.27 -2.69 -4.76
CA ASN A 193 -11.50 -3.78 -4.16
C ASN A 193 -12.00 -4.17 -2.76
N ILE A 194 -13.02 -3.48 -2.26
CA ILE A 194 -13.69 -3.78 -1.00
C ILE A 194 -15.07 -4.37 -1.32
N CYS A 195 -15.39 -5.53 -0.74
CA CYS A 195 -16.72 -6.12 -0.82
C CYS A 195 -17.40 -6.08 0.54
N VAL A 196 -18.68 -5.72 0.56
CA VAL A 196 -19.52 -5.62 1.76
C VAL A 196 -20.71 -6.57 1.71
N SER A 197 -21.29 -6.87 2.88
CA SER A 197 -22.48 -7.73 2.98
C SER A 197 -23.67 -7.12 2.24
N GLU A 198 -24.48 -7.98 1.61
CA GLU A 198 -25.74 -7.57 0.98
C GLU A 198 -26.80 -7.14 2.01
N GLU A 199 -26.73 -7.68 3.22
CA GLU A 199 -27.68 -7.40 4.32
C GLU A 199 -27.23 -6.19 5.16
N ASP A 200 -25.92 -6.00 5.32
CA ASP A 200 -25.32 -4.89 6.06
C ASP A 200 -24.14 -4.29 5.30
N PRO A 201 -24.32 -3.15 4.59
CA PRO A 201 -23.27 -2.53 3.80
C PRO A 201 -22.13 -1.95 4.66
N THR A 202 -22.22 -2.00 5.99
CA THR A 202 -21.13 -1.58 6.89
C THR A 202 -20.16 -2.72 7.22
N ALA A 203 -20.53 -3.96 6.95
CA ALA A 203 -19.71 -5.13 7.20
C ALA A 203 -18.86 -5.47 5.97
N ILE A 204 -17.53 -5.34 6.09
CA ILE A 204 -16.57 -5.75 5.06
C ILE A 204 -16.46 -7.28 5.09
N VAL A 205 -16.77 -7.93 3.97
CA VAL A 205 -16.80 -9.39 3.84
C VAL A 205 -15.74 -9.93 2.87
N ASN A 206 -15.10 -9.07 2.08
CA ASN A 206 -13.94 -9.45 1.28
C ASN A 206 -13.08 -8.24 0.90
N ILE A 207 -11.77 -8.48 0.75
CA ILE A 207 -10.82 -7.57 0.12
C ILE A 207 -10.10 -8.33 -0.99
N ILE A 208 -10.07 -7.75 -2.18
CA ILE A 208 -9.48 -8.34 -3.38
C ILE A 208 -8.31 -7.49 -3.90
N ASP A 209 -7.65 -8.00 -4.95
CA ASP A 209 -6.54 -7.32 -5.64
C ASP A 209 -5.27 -7.13 -4.78
N TRP A 210 -4.90 -8.21 -4.09
CA TRP A 210 -3.67 -8.31 -3.30
C TRP A 210 -2.38 -8.34 -4.15
N GLN A 211 -2.50 -8.27 -5.48
CA GLN A 211 -1.36 -8.34 -6.39
C GLN A 211 -0.37 -7.20 -6.10
N PHE A 212 0.92 -7.50 -6.23
CA PHE A 212 2.00 -6.53 -5.98
C PHE A 212 2.06 -5.94 -4.56
N THR A 213 1.34 -6.54 -3.59
CA THR A 213 1.47 -6.18 -2.18
C THR A 213 2.82 -6.67 -1.64
N SER A 214 3.61 -5.74 -1.10
CA SER A 214 4.97 -5.99 -0.61
C SER A 214 5.11 -5.52 0.83
N ILE A 215 6.01 -6.14 1.57
CA ILE A 215 6.42 -5.70 2.90
C ILE A 215 7.45 -4.59 2.73
N MET A 216 7.13 -3.37 3.13
CA MET A 216 8.02 -2.20 3.03
C MET A 216 7.85 -1.30 4.26
N PRO A 217 8.66 -0.24 4.41
CA PRO A 217 8.40 0.78 5.42
C PRO A 217 7.04 1.47 5.23
N ALA A 218 6.33 1.73 6.33
CA ALA A 218 5.04 2.41 6.31
C ALA A 218 5.06 3.74 5.53
N PHE A 219 6.11 4.56 5.69
CA PHE A 219 6.22 5.86 4.99
C PHE A 219 6.34 5.74 3.46
N MET A 220 6.58 4.54 2.92
CA MET A 220 6.61 4.30 1.47
C MET A 220 5.26 3.81 0.91
N GLN A 221 4.30 3.49 1.78
CA GLN A 221 3.10 2.73 1.40
C GLN A 221 1.81 3.36 1.92
N VAL A 222 1.79 3.79 3.18
CA VAL A 222 0.59 4.31 3.83
C VAL A 222 0.25 5.66 3.21
N GLN A 223 -0.90 5.74 2.58
CA GLN A 223 -1.42 6.94 1.93
C GLN A 223 -2.91 7.09 2.24
N TRP A 224 -3.45 8.27 1.95
CA TRP A 224 -4.89 8.46 1.92
C TRP A 224 -5.51 7.56 0.85
N LEU A 225 -6.54 6.81 1.24
CA LEU A 225 -7.40 6.13 0.27
C LEU A 225 -8.12 7.19 -0.57
N SER A 226 -8.22 6.99 -1.89
CA SER A 226 -8.73 8.02 -2.81
C SER A 226 -10.12 8.55 -2.44
N PHE A 227 -11.00 7.67 -1.95
CA PHE A 227 -12.35 8.01 -1.52
C PHE A 227 -12.43 8.61 -0.11
N LEU A 228 -11.31 8.65 0.63
CA LEU A 228 -11.15 9.28 1.94
C LEU A 228 -10.13 10.43 1.91
N ALA A 229 -9.60 10.76 0.73
CA ALA A 229 -8.58 11.79 0.58
C ALA A 229 -9.17 13.14 1.01
N PRO A 230 -8.46 13.89 1.88
CA PRO A 230 -8.96 15.13 2.42
C PRO A 230 -9.26 16.14 1.30
N PRO A 231 -10.33 16.96 1.46
CA PRO A 231 -10.58 18.08 0.56
C PRO A 231 -9.56 19.20 0.75
N ASP A 232 -9.61 20.20 -0.14
CA ASP A 232 -8.75 21.38 -0.05
C ASP A 232 -9.04 22.16 1.25
N GLY A 233 -7.99 22.70 1.88
CA GLY A 233 -8.12 23.43 3.15
C GLY A 233 -8.37 22.55 4.38
N TYR A 234 -8.31 21.22 4.26
CA TYR A 234 -8.40 20.30 5.38
C TYR A 234 -7.26 20.48 6.40
N GLU A 235 -7.64 20.56 7.68
CA GLU A 235 -6.69 20.64 8.80
C GLU A 235 -6.58 19.30 9.52
N ALA A 236 -5.37 18.74 9.61
CA ALA A 236 -5.09 17.51 10.37
C ALA A 236 -5.24 17.73 11.89
N GLY A 237 -5.52 16.65 12.63
CA GLY A 237 -5.68 16.69 14.09
C GLY A 237 -7.12 16.94 14.56
N THR A 238 -7.27 17.58 15.72
CA THR A 238 -8.55 17.70 16.45
C THR A 238 -9.46 18.82 15.96
N VAL A 239 -9.26 19.31 14.75
CA VAL A 239 -10.09 20.36 14.14
C VAL A 239 -11.34 19.72 13.54
N LYS A 240 -12.51 20.17 13.99
CA LYS A 240 -13.79 19.69 13.46
C LYS A 240 -14.09 20.42 12.14
N PRO A 241 -14.35 19.70 11.03
CA PRO A 241 -14.84 20.33 9.81
C PRO A 241 -16.20 20.98 10.03
N GLU A 242 -16.32 22.25 9.64
CA GLU A 242 -17.55 23.03 9.73
C GLU A 242 -17.93 23.59 8.35
N LEU A 243 -19.18 24.06 8.22
CA LEU A 243 -19.60 24.77 7.01
C LEU A 243 -18.92 26.14 6.96
N PRO A 244 -18.70 26.71 5.75
CA PRO A 244 -18.08 28.01 5.63
C PRO A 244 -18.95 29.11 6.29
N PRO A 245 -18.35 30.19 6.82
CA PRO A 245 -19.10 31.23 7.54
C PRO A 245 -20.20 31.91 6.70
N ASN A 246 -20.03 31.99 5.38
CA ASN A 246 -21.00 32.58 4.46
C ASN A 246 -22.03 31.57 3.92
N PHE A 247 -22.13 30.37 4.52
CA PHE A 247 -23.01 29.30 4.04
C PHE A 247 -24.46 29.76 3.84
N GLU A 248 -25.02 30.58 4.74
CA GLU A 248 -26.42 31.01 4.62
C GLU A 248 -26.68 31.92 3.41
N GLU A 249 -25.65 32.63 2.95
CA GLU A 249 -25.69 33.56 1.81
C GLU A 249 -25.52 32.87 0.45
N MET A 250 -25.07 31.61 0.46
CA MET A 250 -24.83 30.81 -0.73
C MET A 250 -26.13 30.39 -1.43
N ASP A 251 -26.05 30.19 -2.74
CA ASP A 251 -27.14 29.59 -3.51
C ASP A 251 -27.30 28.08 -3.24
N ALA A 252 -28.31 27.45 -3.85
CA ALA A 252 -28.64 26.05 -3.58
C ALA A 252 -27.51 25.08 -4.00
N ASP A 253 -26.84 25.35 -5.12
CA ASP A 253 -25.79 24.50 -5.66
C ASP A 253 -24.51 24.66 -4.85
N GLU A 254 -24.18 25.91 -4.49
CA GLU A 254 -23.09 26.26 -3.59
C GLU A 254 -23.27 25.62 -2.19
N LYS A 255 -24.48 25.66 -1.64
CA LYS A 255 -24.81 24.98 -0.37
C LYS A 255 -24.62 23.47 -0.48
N ALA A 256 -25.08 22.85 -1.57
CA ALA A 256 -24.92 21.41 -1.79
C ALA A 256 -23.44 21.01 -1.90
N PHE A 257 -22.64 21.81 -2.59
CA PHE A 257 -21.19 21.62 -2.68
C PHE A 257 -20.51 21.76 -1.31
N ALA A 258 -20.82 22.81 -0.55
CA ALA A 258 -20.25 23.04 0.79
C ALA A 258 -20.59 21.90 1.77
N ILE A 259 -21.81 21.36 1.71
CA ILE A 259 -22.20 20.18 2.50
C ILE A 259 -21.38 18.96 2.10
N THR A 260 -21.23 18.72 0.80
CA THR A 260 -20.48 17.57 0.27
C THR A 260 -19.01 17.61 0.70
N GLU A 261 -18.35 18.77 0.58
CA GLU A 261 -16.96 18.93 1.00
C GLU A 261 -16.79 18.78 2.52
N ARG A 262 -17.71 19.32 3.32
CA ARG A 262 -17.72 19.09 4.77
C ARG A 262 -17.87 17.61 5.11
N ASP A 263 -18.79 16.91 4.45
CA ASP A 263 -19.06 15.49 4.72
C ASP A 263 -17.87 14.61 4.32
N ARG A 264 -17.18 14.95 3.22
CA ARG A 264 -15.90 14.34 2.84
C ARG A 264 -14.81 14.62 3.87
N ALA A 265 -14.66 15.86 4.35
CA ALA A 265 -13.71 16.20 5.40
C ALA A 265 -13.98 15.43 6.70
N LEU A 266 -15.26 15.21 7.05
CA LEU A 266 -15.65 14.41 8.20
C LEU A 266 -15.28 12.92 8.04
N LEU A 267 -15.39 12.35 6.84
CA LEU A 267 -14.91 10.99 6.56
C LEU A 267 -13.38 10.89 6.69
N SER A 268 -12.65 11.87 6.14
CA SER A 268 -11.20 11.97 6.31
C SER A 268 -10.81 12.12 7.79
N LYS A 269 -11.56 12.88 8.61
CA LYS A 269 -11.39 12.92 10.07
C LYS A 269 -11.66 11.58 10.72
N CYS A 270 -12.71 10.87 10.30
CA CYS A 270 -13.05 9.57 10.84
C CYS A 270 -11.91 8.57 10.62
N TYR A 271 -11.36 8.53 9.41
CA TYR A 271 -10.20 7.71 9.05
C TYR A 271 -8.96 8.08 9.87
N GLU A 272 -8.64 9.38 9.95
CA GLU A 272 -7.52 9.88 10.75
C GLU A 272 -7.63 9.48 12.22
N ALA A 273 -8.78 9.76 12.84
CA ALA A 273 -9.04 9.46 14.25
C ALA A 273 -9.03 7.96 14.51
N ALA A 274 -9.55 7.15 13.59
CA ALA A 274 -9.48 5.71 13.67
C ALA A 274 -8.03 5.21 13.59
N LEU A 275 -7.19 5.77 12.72
CA LEU A 275 -5.77 5.40 12.63
C LEU A 275 -5.01 5.77 13.90
N VAL A 276 -5.24 6.97 14.44
CA VAL A 276 -4.67 7.39 15.74
C VAL A 276 -5.04 6.41 16.84
N LYS A 277 -6.30 5.95 16.86
CA LYS A 277 -6.81 5.01 17.86
C LYS A 277 -6.24 3.60 17.70
N ASN A 278 -6.16 3.08 16.48
CA ASN A 278 -5.87 1.65 16.23
C ASN A 278 -4.39 1.40 15.87
N HIS A 279 -3.72 2.32 15.18
CA HIS A 279 -2.32 2.15 14.77
C HIS A 279 -1.60 3.50 14.53
N MET A 280 -1.16 4.13 15.63
CA MET A 280 -0.44 5.40 15.62
C MET A 280 0.77 5.45 14.64
N PRO A 281 1.57 4.38 14.44
CA PRO A 281 2.65 4.41 13.45
C PRO A 281 2.17 4.66 12.02
N SER A 282 1.04 4.06 11.60
CA SER A 282 0.46 4.30 10.28
C SER A 282 -0.06 5.73 10.14
N TYR A 283 -0.69 6.27 11.19
CA TYR A 283 -1.09 7.68 11.22
C TYR A 283 0.09 8.63 10.98
N LEU A 284 1.20 8.40 11.68
CA LEU A 284 2.41 9.21 11.54
C LEU A 284 3.02 9.08 10.14
N ALA A 285 3.01 7.86 9.57
CA ALA A 285 3.48 7.63 8.20
C ALA A 285 2.62 8.36 7.17
N MET A 286 1.30 8.38 7.35
CA MET A 286 0.36 9.04 6.42
C MET A 286 0.44 10.57 6.47
N THR A 287 0.66 11.16 7.64
CA THR A 287 0.56 12.62 7.84
C THR A 287 1.90 13.34 7.85
N ARG A 288 3.01 12.62 8.01
CA ARG A 288 4.37 13.18 8.07
C ARG A 288 5.32 12.59 7.03
N GLY A 289 4.81 11.73 6.15
CA GLY A 289 5.53 11.12 5.03
C GLY A 289 5.67 12.03 3.82
#